data_AF-A0A7G6S9U2-F1
#
_entry.id   AF-A0A7G6S9U2-F1
#
_cell.length_a   1.000
_cell.length_b   1.000
_cell.length_c   1.000
_cell.angle_alpha   90.00
_cell.angle_beta   90.00
_cell.angle_gamma   90.00
#
_symmetry.space_group_name_H-M   'P 1'
#
loop_
_entity.id
_entity.type
_entity.pdbx_description
1 polymer ?
#
loop_
_entity_poly.entity_id
_entity_poly.type
_entity_poly.pdbx_seq_one_letter_code
_entity_poly.pdbx_strand_id
1 'polypeptide(L)'
;MNWIGRLVIEGNDRGRYSDYWNTLTNRALELFDGVVKTEGVILLAATNLPKLIDPALLRSGRLEHHVPISQPDIDTLCGILEHQIGADLARIVPGGLEAMQTGRNNNLPVKGGTTGLKP
;
A
#
# COMPACT_ATOMS: atom_id res chain seq x y z
N MET A 1 10.23 10.06 -11.42
CA MET A 1 9.66 8.86 -12.08
C MET A 1 8.19 8.75 -11.69
N ASN A 2 7.29 9.10 -12.61
CA ASN A 2 5.84 8.92 -12.47
C ASN A 2 5.45 7.77 -13.39
N TRP A 3 5.00 6.64 -12.86
CA TRP A 3 4.37 5.63 -13.71
C TRP A 3 3.22 4.94 -12.97
N ILE A 4 2.12 4.79 -13.71
CA ILE A 4 0.82 4.20 -13.38
C ILE A 4 -0.20 5.18 -12.77
N GLY A 5 -1.07 5.74 -13.63
CA GLY A 5 -2.41 6.21 -13.22
C GLY A 5 -2.84 7.59 -13.70
N ARG A 6 -1.94 8.45 -14.19
CA ARG A 6 -2.32 9.79 -14.65
C ARG A 6 -1.79 10.11 -16.05
N LEU A 7 -2.33 9.43 -17.04
CA LEU A 7 -2.44 10.00 -18.37
C LEU A 7 -3.66 10.93 -18.34
N VAL A 8 -3.37 12.23 -18.22
CA VAL A 8 -4.27 13.28 -18.69
C VAL A 8 -4.53 12.97 -20.16
N ILE A 9 -5.74 12.50 -20.47
CA ILE A 9 -6.21 12.32 -21.84
C ILE A 9 -6.65 13.70 -22.34
N GLU A 10 -5.68 14.50 -22.79
CA GLU A 10 -5.92 15.53 -23.79
C GLU A 10 -5.78 14.86 -25.16
N GLY A 11 -6.91 14.45 -25.74
CA GLY A 11 -6.93 13.86 -27.07
C GLY A 11 -8.15 12.97 -27.32
N ASN A 12 -8.70 13.07 -28.53
CA ASN A 12 -10.02 12.65 -29.01
C ASN A 12 -10.36 11.12 -28.97
N ASP A 13 -9.70 10.28 -28.18
CA ASP A 13 -9.81 8.79 -28.24
C ASP A 13 -10.60 8.15 -27.07
N ARG A 14 -11.72 8.75 -26.67
CA ARG A 14 -12.44 8.39 -25.42
C ARG A 14 -13.27 7.10 -25.46
N GLY A 15 -13.62 6.56 -26.62
CA GLY A 15 -14.58 5.44 -26.71
C GLY A 15 -13.96 4.06 -26.47
N ARG A 16 -12.84 3.77 -27.15
CA ARG A 16 -12.43 2.37 -27.37
C ARG A 16 -11.75 1.72 -26.16
N TYR A 17 -11.08 2.50 -25.32
CA TYR A 17 -10.37 1.98 -24.14
C TYR A 17 -11.27 1.89 -22.90
N SER A 18 -12.27 2.78 -22.80
CA SER A 18 -13.25 2.77 -21.70
C SER A 18 -14.00 1.45 -21.65
N ASP A 19 -14.49 0.97 -22.80
CA ASP A 19 -15.27 -0.26 -22.88
C ASP A 19 -14.44 -1.51 -22.50
N TYR A 20 -13.16 -1.52 -22.87
CA TYR A 20 -12.24 -2.59 -22.49
C TYR A 20 -11.99 -2.61 -20.97
N TRP A 21 -11.66 -1.46 -20.37
CA TRP A 21 -11.44 -1.37 -18.93
C TRP A 21 -12.70 -1.70 -18.13
N ASN A 22 -13.87 -1.22 -18.58
CA ASN A 22 -15.15 -1.54 -17.94
C ASN A 22 -15.43 -3.04 -17.99
N THR A 23 -15.18 -3.70 -19.13
CA THR A 23 -15.35 -5.16 -19.25
C THR A 23 -14.41 -5.91 -18.32
N LEU A 24 -13.15 -5.47 -18.21
CA LEU A 24 -12.16 -6.07 -17.31
C LEU A 24 -12.58 -5.90 -15.84
N THR A 25 -13.01 -4.70 -15.44
CA THR A 25 -13.47 -4.40 -14.08
C THR A 25 -14.71 -5.21 -13.72
N ASN A 26 -15.70 -5.29 -14.62
CA ASN A 26 -16.90 -6.10 -14.42
C ASN A 26 -16.55 -7.58 -14.27
N ARG A 27 -15.63 -8.09 -15.09
CA ARG A 27 -15.21 -9.48 -14.98
C ARG A 27 -14.47 -9.75 -13.66
N ALA A 28 -13.63 -8.83 -13.21
CA ALA A 28 -12.97 -8.93 -11.91
C ALA A 28 -13.99 -8.94 -10.75
N LEU A 29 -15.03 -8.09 -10.83
CA LEU A 29 -16.13 -8.05 -9.86
C LEU A 29 -16.87 -9.38 -9.77
N GLU A 30 -17.21 -10.00 -10.91
CA GLU A 30 -17.86 -11.32 -10.95
C GLU A 30 -17.00 -12.41 -10.30
N LEU A 31 -15.70 -12.40 -10.57
CA LEU A 31 -14.77 -13.37 -9.98
C LEU A 31 -14.66 -13.19 -8.47
N PHE A 32 -14.58 -11.95 -7.98
CA PHE A 32 -14.54 -11.67 -6.55
C PHE A 32 -15.84 -12.05 -5.85
N ASP A 33 -17.00 -11.80 -6.45
CA ASP A 33 -18.29 -12.24 -5.92
C ASP A 33 -18.40 -13.78 -5.82
N GLY A 34 -17.71 -14.51 -6.70
CA GLY A 34 -17.59 -15.97 -6.61
C GLY A 34 -16.64 -16.42 -5.49
N VAL A 35 -15.48 -15.78 -5.38
CA VAL A 35 -14.46 -16.12 -4.37
C VAL A 35 -14.95 -15.86 -2.96
N VAL A 36 -15.63 -14.73 -2.70
CA VAL A 36 -16.12 -14.39 -1.35
C VAL A 36 -17.17 -15.39 -0.84
N LYS A 37 -17.92 -16.03 -1.75
CA LYS A 37 -18.90 -17.07 -1.39
C LYS A 37 -18.26 -18.43 -1.11
N THR A 38 -16.97 -18.59 -1.40
CA THR A 38 -16.26 -19.85 -1.21
C THR A 38 -15.78 -19.96 0.25
N GLU A 39 -16.32 -20.92 0.99
CA GLU A 39 -15.90 -21.15 2.37
C GLU A 39 -14.40 -21.48 2.44
N GLY A 40 -13.71 -20.86 3.41
CA GLY A 40 -12.28 -21.09 3.66
C GLY A 40 -11.32 -20.31 2.76
N VAL A 41 -11.81 -19.44 1.87
CA VAL A 41 -10.95 -18.60 1.02
C VAL A 41 -10.90 -17.16 1.54
N ILE A 42 -9.70 -16.59 1.61
CA ILE A 42 -9.47 -15.19 1.97
C ILE A 42 -8.89 -14.46 0.76
N LEU A 43 -9.54 -13.37 0.35
CA LEU A 43 -9.06 -12.50 -0.72
C LEU A 43 -8.23 -11.35 -0.13
N LEU A 44 -6.96 -11.26 -0.52
CA LEU A 44 -6.06 -10.17 -0.15
C LEU A 44 -5.71 -9.34 -1.40
N ALA A 45 -5.79 -8.02 -1.29
CA ALA A 45 -5.41 -7.09 -2.34
C ALA A 45 -4.51 -5.98 -1.78
N ALA A 46 -3.56 -5.52 -2.59
CA ALA A 46 -2.66 -4.42 -2.24
C ALA A 46 -2.70 -3.35 -3.34
N THR A 47 -2.75 -2.08 -2.93
CA THR A 47 -2.73 -0.93 -3.84
C THR A 47 -1.92 0.22 -3.26
N ASN A 48 -1.19 0.92 -4.12
CA ASN A 48 -0.58 2.20 -3.79
C ASN A 48 -1.50 3.39 -4.17
N LEU A 49 -2.64 3.11 -4.82
CA LEU A 49 -3.56 4.08 -5.38
C LEU A 49 -5.02 3.78 -4.94
N PRO A 50 -5.34 3.86 -3.64
CA PRO A 50 -6.66 3.49 -3.13
C PRO A 50 -7.80 4.35 -3.72
N LYS A 51 -7.51 5.60 -4.11
CA LYS A 51 -8.50 6.53 -4.70
C LYS A 51 -8.94 6.16 -6.12
N LEU A 52 -8.19 5.29 -6.80
CA LEU A 52 -8.49 4.87 -8.18
C LEU A 52 -9.24 3.53 -8.22
N ILE A 53 -9.48 2.90 -7.08
CA ILE A 53 -10.24 1.65 -7.02
C ILE A 53 -11.72 1.96 -7.27
N ASP A 54 -12.35 1.10 -8.08
CA ASP A 54 -13.79 1.16 -8.32
C ASP A 54 -14.57 1.05 -6.99
N PRO A 55 -15.47 2.01 -6.67
CA PRO A 55 -16.25 1.98 -5.44
C PRO A 55 -17.08 0.70 -5.24
N ALA A 56 -17.44 -0.02 -6.31
CA ALA A 56 -18.13 -1.29 -6.23
C ALA A 56 -17.27 -2.37 -5.55
N LEU A 57 -15.94 -2.33 -5.71
CA LEU A 57 -15.03 -3.29 -5.07
C LEU A 57 -14.89 -3.08 -3.55
N LEU A 58 -15.14 -1.85 -3.09
CA LEU A 58 -14.96 -1.45 -1.68
C LEU A 58 -16.20 -1.73 -0.80
N ARG A 59 -17.26 -2.28 -1.38
CA ARG A 59 -18.51 -2.56 -0.66
C ARG A 59 -18.36 -3.78 0.25
N SER A 60 -19.24 -3.84 1.25
CA SER A 60 -19.43 -4.99 2.16
C SER A 60 -19.44 -6.32 1.39
N GLY A 61 -18.69 -7.30 1.88
CA GLY A 61 -18.58 -8.61 1.24
C GLY A 61 -17.64 -8.65 0.02
N ARG A 62 -16.72 -7.69 -0.12
CA ARG A 62 -15.65 -7.69 -1.14
C ARG A 62 -14.34 -7.24 -0.49
N LEU A 63 -13.74 -6.14 -0.96
CA LEU A 63 -12.59 -5.50 -0.32
C LEU A 63 -13.10 -4.58 0.79
N GLU A 64 -13.70 -5.14 1.83
CA GLU A 64 -14.33 -4.37 2.91
C GLU A 64 -13.30 -3.90 3.96
N HIS A 65 -12.31 -4.73 4.26
CA HIS A 65 -11.31 -4.45 5.27
C HIS A 65 -10.08 -3.82 4.64
N HIS A 66 -9.79 -2.56 4.99
CA HIS A 66 -8.61 -1.84 4.51
C HIS A 66 -7.64 -1.61 5.64
N VAL A 67 -6.39 -2.04 5.43
CA VAL A 67 -5.28 -1.79 6.36
C VAL A 67 -4.30 -0.85 5.66
N PRO A 68 -4.29 0.46 6.00
CA PRO A 68 -3.32 1.38 5.44
C PRO A 68 -1.93 1.06 6.00
N ILE A 69 -0.95 0.89 5.11
CA ILE A 69 0.45 0.69 5.49
C ILE A 69 1.18 2.03 5.33
N SER A 70 1.59 2.62 6.45
CA SER A 70 2.39 3.84 6.48
C SER A 70 3.87 3.54 6.19
N GLN A 71 4.63 4.59 5.89
CA GLN A 71 6.08 4.46 5.81
C GLN A 71 6.64 4.00 7.18
N PRO A 72 7.64 3.11 7.18
CA PRO A 72 8.24 2.64 8.41
C PRO A 72 8.98 3.79 9.11
N ASP A 73 8.87 3.86 10.43
CA ASP A 73 9.70 4.73 11.25
C ASP A 73 11.11 4.16 11.41
N ILE A 74 11.98 4.89 12.12
CA ILE A 74 13.38 4.51 12.29
C ILE A 74 13.48 3.18 13.04
N ASP A 75 12.67 2.99 14.08
CA ASP A 75 12.71 1.78 14.90
C ASP A 75 12.22 0.56 14.10
N THR A 76 11.17 0.73 13.30
CA THR A 76 10.68 -0.27 12.35
C THR A 76 11.73 -0.59 11.29
N LEU A 77 12.41 0.43 10.73
CA LEU A 77 13.51 0.22 9.78
C LEU A 77 14.66 -0.54 10.41
N CYS A 78 15.06 -0.19 11.64
CA CYS A 78 16.06 -0.93 12.41
C CYS A 78 15.65 -2.39 12.58
N GLY A 79 14.42 -2.66 13.02
CA GLY A 79 13.91 -4.03 13.16
C GLY A 79 13.86 -4.80 11.83
N ILE A 80 13.48 -4.14 10.73
CA ILE A 80 13.52 -4.75 9.38
C ILE A 80 14.97 -5.10 9.02
N LEU A 81 15.92 -4.20 9.25
CA LEU A 81 17.34 -4.44 8.92
C LEU A 81 17.92 -5.56 9.79
N GLU A 82 17.62 -5.60 11.08
CA GLU A 82 18.00 -6.71 11.97
C GLU A 82 17.44 -8.04 11.46
N HIS A 83 16.16 -8.07 11.09
CA HIS A 83 15.52 -9.29 10.62
C HIS A 83 16.10 -9.78 9.27
N GLN A 84 16.37 -8.87 8.33
CA GLN A 84 16.82 -9.23 6.98
C GLN A 84 18.32 -9.55 6.92
N ILE A 85 19.14 -8.88 7.72
CA ILE A 85 20.61 -9.01 7.68
C ILE A 85 21.11 -9.97 8.77
N GLY A 86 20.40 -10.09 9.89
CA GLY A 86 20.71 -11.04 10.96
C GLY A 86 22.13 -10.87 11.53
N ALA A 87 22.87 -11.98 11.63
CA ALA A 87 24.21 -12.01 12.22
C ALA A 87 25.25 -11.16 11.46
N ASP A 88 25.02 -10.91 10.16
CA ASP A 88 25.92 -10.12 9.32
C ASP A 88 25.84 -8.62 9.60
N LEU A 89 24.85 -8.17 10.37
CA LEU A 89 24.64 -6.77 10.67
C LEU A 89 25.83 -6.16 11.42
N ALA A 90 26.41 -6.91 12.37
CA ALA A 90 27.59 -6.50 13.13
C ALA A 90 28.84 -6.29 12.25
N ARG A 91 28.89 -6.97 11.10
CA ARG A 91 29.98 -6.83 10.12
C ARG A 91 29.79 -5.60 9.22
N ILE A 92 28.55 -5.31 8.83
CA ILE A 92 28.22 -4.25 7.86
C ILE A 92 28.12 -2.88 8.54
N VAL A 93 27.63 -2.82 9.78
CA VAL A 93 27.52 -1.59 10.58
C VAL A 93 28.35 -1.75 11.86
N PRO A 94 29.69 -1.53 11.79
CA PRO A 94 30.54 -1.51 12.97
C PRO A 94 30.11 -0.35 13.87
N GLY A 95 29.50 -0.64 15.02
CA GLY A 95 28.92 0.35 15.93
C GLY A 95 27.42 0.15 16.22
N GLY A 96 26.78 -0.84 15.59
CA GLY A 96 25.39 -1.20 15.86
C GLY A 96 24.36 -0.20 15.30
N LEU A 97 23.08 -0.52 15.47
CA LEU A 97 21.97 0.33 15.00
C LEU A 97 21.72 1.54 15.91
N GLU A 98 22.26 1.54 17.13
CA GLU A 98 22.18 2.65 18.09
C GLU A 98 22.78 3.96 17.53
N ALA A 99 23.80 3.85 16.68
CA ALA A 99 24.40 4.99 15.98
C ALA A 99 23.44 5.62 14.95
N MET A 100 22.56 4.82 14.34
CA MET A 100 21.53 5.30 13.40
C MET A 100 20.39 6.03 14.10
N GLN A 101 20.06 5.63 15.34
CA GLN A 101 19.05 6.28 16.17
C GLN A 101 19.55 7.63 16.76
N THR A 102 20.84 7.71 17.10
CA THR A 102 21.45 8.89 17.76
C THR A 102 21.63 10.10 16.84
N GLY A 103 21.84 9.89 15.53
CA GLY A 103 22.15 10.97 14.57
C GLY A 103 21.00 11.96 14.24
N ARG A 104 19.82 11.87 14.87
CA ARG A 104 18.65 12.71 14.55
C ARG A 104 17.94 13.36 15.74
N ASN A 105 18.52 13.34 16.95
CA ASN A 105 17.96 14.14 18.06
C ASN A 105 18.04 15.66 17.81
N ASN A 106 18.66 16.12 16.72
CA ASN A 106 18.51 17.47 16.19
C ASN A 106 17.29 17.61 15.28
N ASN A 107 16.13 17.76 15.92
CA ASN A 107 15.04 18.68 15.59
C ASN A 107 14.74 18.95 14.10
N LEU A 108 14.32 17.93 13.34
CA LEU A 108 13.49 18.14 12.14
C LEU A 108 12.06 17.72 12.47
N PRO A 109 11.05 18.58 12.26
CA PRO A 109 9.67 18.24 12.57
C PRO A 109 9.25 17.07 11.68
N VAL A 110 9.03 15.91 12.30
CA VAL A 110 8.20 14.86 11.71
C VAL A 110 6.84 15.50 11.47
N LYS A 111 6.51 15.78 10.19
CA LYS A 111 5.20 16.29 9.82
C LYS A 111 4.17 15.27 10.31
N GLY A 112 3.51 15.59 11.41
CA GLY A 112 2.47 14.77 12.00
C GLY A 112 1.39 14.47 10.98
N GLY A 113 1.15 13.18 10.75
CA GLY A 113 -0.13 12.70 10.26
C GLY A 113 -1.12 12.68 11.43
N THR A 114 -1.67 13.84 11.79
CA THR A 114 -2.85 13.91 12.65
C THR A 114 -4.09 13.51 11.86
N THR A 115 -4.68 12.38 12.19
CA THR A 115 -6.13 12.11 12.37
C THR A 115 -6.27 10.59 12.50
N GLY A 116 -6.70 9.97 13.59
CA GLY A 116 -7.60 10.38 14.64
C GLY A 116 -8.43 9.14 14.96
N LEU A 117 -7.88 8.23 15.77
CA LEU A 117 -8.64 7.14 16.40
C LEU A 117 -8.84 7.54 17.86
N LYS A 118 -10.01 8.13 18.13
CA LYS A 118 -10.65 8.06 19.45
C LYS A 118 -11.53 6.80 19.46
N PRO A 119 -11.81 6.21 20.64
CA PRO A 119 -12.35 4.86 20.79
C PRO A 119 -13.76 4.71 20.21
#